data_AF-A0A2V7RQF4-F1
#
_entry.id   AF-A0A2V7RQF4-F1
#
_cell.length_a   1.000
_cell.length_b   1.000
_cell.length_c   1.000
_cell.angle_alpha   90.00
_cell.angle_beta   90.00
_cell.angle_gamma   90.00
#
_symmetry.space_group_name_H-M   'P 1'
#
loop_
_entity.id
_entity.type
_entity.pdbx_description
1 polymer ?
#
loop_
_entity_poly.entity_id
_entity_poly.type
_entity_poly.pdbx_seq_one_letter_code
_entity_poly.pdbx_strand_id
1 'polypeptide(L)'
;MRGRRFARGRGIKGNAARTRQARPRSLPRARTALVGRGRTMSSPFATALAALTRQRGVRASLVVDENDGIVVDSNLQIGQDGDRVAALAASLYRKARLSARAARLGTATFMQLEAERGRICAAGHNDLVLVVVADPAANIGMIRVEMIKAAGALP
;
A
#
# COMPACT_ATOMS: atom_id res chain seq x y z
N MET A 1 0.81 -58.47 -41.23
CA MET A 1 1.57 -58.67 -42.49
C MET A 1 2.27 -57.36 -42.81
N ARG A 2 3.60 -57.24 -42.65
CA ARG A 2 4.70 -57.59 -43.59
C ARG A 2 4.85 -56.64 -44.78
N GLY A 3 6.05 -56.02 -44.88
CA GLY A 3 6.64 -55.34 -46.04
C GLY A 3 7.37 -54.06 -45.58
N ARG A 4 8.68 -53.98 -45.26
CA ARG A 4 9.92 -54.37 -46.01
C ARG A 4 9.84 -53.85 -47.46
N ARG A 5 10.76 -53.06 -48.04
CA ARG A 5 12.22 -52.89 -47.83
C ARG A 5 12.80 -51.91 -48.88
N PHE A 6 13.90 -51.22 -48.53
CA PHE A 6 15.06 -50.75 -49.37
C PHE A 6 14.78 -49.75 -50.54
N ALA A 7 15.68 -48.85 -50.99
CA ALA A 7 17.14 -48.82 -50.95
C ALA A 7 17.73 -47.39 -51.12
N ARG A 8 18.88 -47.18 -50.44
CA ARG A 8 20.15 -46.54 -50.87
C ARG A 8 20.15 -45.39 -51.90
N GLY A 9 20.87 -44.32 -51.53
CA GLY A 9 22.09 -43.97 -52.29
C GLY A 9 22.54 -42.51 -52.33
N ARG A 10 23.76 -42.29 -51.80
CA ARG A 10 24.80 -41.30 -52.16
C ARG A 10 24.67 -39.86 -51.66
N GLY A 11 25.62 -39.52 -50.79
CA GLY A 11 25.95 -38.17 -50.40
C GLY A 11 26.79 -37.42 -51.43
N ILE A 12 26.79 -36.09 -51.26
CA ILE A 12 27.77 -35.15 -51.82
C ILE A 12 28.17 -34.21 -50.68
N LYS A 13 29.47 -33.92 -50.62
CA LYS A 13 30.21 -33.22 -49.56
C LYS A 13 30.07 -31.69 -49.65
N GLY A 14 30.25 -31.04 -48.49
CA GLY A 14 30.69 -29.64 -48.34
C GLY A 14 29.59 -28.59 -48.53
N ASN A 15 29.57 -27.43 -47.88
CA ASN A 15 30.62 -26.72 -47.18
C ASN A 15 29.98 -25.80 -46.12
N ALA A 16 30.79 -25.43 -45.13
CA ALA A 16 30.45 -24.57 -44.01
C ALA A 16 29.87 -23.21 -44.42
N ALA A 17 28.76 -22.83 -43.78
CA ALA A 17 28.43 -21.43 -43.56
C ALA A 17 27.79 -21.31 -42.17
N ARG A 18 28.63 -20.81 -41.25
CA ARG A 18 28.26 -20.39 -39.91
C ARG A 18 27.21 -19.29 -40.00
N THR A 19 26.02 -19.52 -39.45
CA THR A 19 25.14 -18.42 -39.06
C THR A 19 24.81 -18.58 -37.58
N ARG A 20 25.45 -17.70 -36.81
CA ARG A 20 25.47 -17.64 -35.35
C ARG A 20 24.03 -17.52 -34.81
N GLN A 21 23.63 -18.51 -34.01
CA GLN A 21 22.52 -18.37 -33.08
C GLN A 21 22.83 -17.23 -32.10
N ALA A 22 21.96 -16.23 -32.09
CA ALA A 22 22.02 -15.12 -31.16
C ALA A 22 21.68 -15.63 -29.75
N ARG A 23 22.69 -15.67 -28.87
CA ARG A 23 22.50 -15.82 -27.43
C ARG A 23 21.81 -14.56 -26.87
N PRO A 24 20.76 -14.67 -26.04
CA PRO A 24 20.24 -13.51 -25.34
C PRO A 24 21.33 -13.00 -24.38
N ARG A 25 21.78 -11.77 -24.61
CA ARG A 25 22.69 -11.04 -23.73
C ARG A 25 21.94 -10.74 -22.43
N SER A 26 22.38 -11.36 -21.35
CA SER A 26 22.07 -10.96 -19.99
C SER A 26 22.50 -9.51 -19.78
N LEU A 27 21.53 -8.59 -19.73
CA LEU A 27 21.75 -7.19 -19.38
C LEU A 27 22.05 -7.10 -17.88
N PRO A 28 23.20 -6.54 -17.47
CA PRO A 28 23.50 -6.34 -16.06
C PRO A 28 22.57 -5.27 -15.46
N ARG A 29 22.08 -5.57 -14.26
CA ARG A 29 21.34 -4.70 -13.34
C ARG A 29 21.85 -3.25 -13.35
N ALA A 30 20.97 -2.32 -13.73
CA ALA A 30 21.01 -0.95 -13.26
C ALA A 30 19.93 -0.76 -12.18
N ARG A 31 20.17 -1.33 -10.99
CA ARG A 31 19.56 -0.82 -9.77
C ARG A 31 20.35 0.42 -9.40
N THR A 32 20.00 1.55 -9.99
CA THR A 32 20.49 2.85 -9.53
C THR A 32 19.86 3.09 -8.17
N ALA A 33 20.59 2.65 -7.14
CA ALA A 33 20.30 3.02 -5.77
C ALA A 33 20.41 4.55 -5.70
N LEU A 34 19.27 5.22 -5.52
CA LEU A 34 19.26 6.59 -5.02
C LEU A 34 19.69 6.54 -3.55
N VAL A 35 20.98 6.30 -3.31
CA VAL A 35 21.64 6.67 -2.05
C VAL A 35 21.91 8.17 -2.17
N GLY A 36 20.84 8.94 -2.11
CA GLY A 36 20.92 10.34 -1.75
C GLY A 36 21.16 10.40 -0.26
N ARG A 37 22.33 10.90 0.15
CA ARG A 37 22.51 11.55 1.46
C ARG A 37 21.57 12.76 1.52
N GLY A 38 20.27 12.50 1.69
CA GLY A 38 19.30 13.51 2.07
C GLY A 38 19.39 13.71 3.57
N ARG A 39 19.42 14.96 4.01
CA ARG A 39 18.99 15.32 5.38
C ARG A 39 17.76 14.47 5.70
N THR A 40 17.66 13.88 6.89
CA THR A 40 16.44 13.22 7.34
C THR A 40 15.33 14.27 7.32
N MET A 41 14.64 14.39 6.19
CA MET A 41 13.44 15.22 6.09
C MET A 41 12.44 14.47 6.93
N SER A 42 12.25 14.91 8.16
CA SER A 42 11.14 14.44 8.97
C SER A 42 9.90 14.70 8.14
N SER A 43 9.19 13.64 7.75
CA SER A 43 7.87 13.78 7.16
C SER A 43 7.06 14.75 8.05
N PRO A 44 6.30 15.68 7.47
CA PRO A 44 5.45 16.57 8.26
C PRO A 44 4.45 15.76 9.11
N PHE A 45 4.19 14.49 8.74
CA PHE A 45 3.29 13.57 9.43
C PHE A 45 3.97 12.68 10.47
N ALA A 46 5.31 12.70 10.57
CA ALA A 46 6.06 11.79 11.42
C ALA A 46 5.64 11.86 12.89
N THR A 47 5.41 13.07 13.41
CA THR A 47 4.95 13.29 14.79
C THR A 47 3.56 12.70 15.03
N ALA A 48 2.63 12.93 14.10
CA ALA A 48 1.26 12.42 14.15
C ALA A 48 1.23 10.88 14.13
N LEU A 49 1.94 10.27 13.18
CA LEU A 49 2.02 8.81 13.06
C LEU A 49 2.75 8.15 14.24
N ALA A 50 3.80 8.80 14.76
CA ALA A 50 4.52 8.29 15.93
C ALA A 50 3.68 8.33 17.21
N ALA A 51 2.82 9.33 17.39
CA ALA A 51 1.90 9.40 18.53
C ALA A 51 0.91 8.21 18.52
N LEU A 52 0.38 7.86 17.35
CA LEU A 52 -0.56 6.76 17.17
C LEU A 52 0.10 5.39 17.29
N THR A 53 1.26 5.19 16.68
CA THR A 53 1.96 3.90 16.69
C THR A 53 2.39 3.49 18.11
N ARG A 54 2.58 4.46 19.01
CA ARG A 54 2.89 4.19 20.44
C ARG A 54 1.69 3.65 21.23
N GLN A 55 0.47 3.76 20.71
CA GLN A 55 -0.70 3.25 21.41
C GLN A 55 -0.74 1.73 21.34
N ARG A 56 -0.98 1.10 22.50
CA ARG A 56 -1.07 -0.36 22.59
C ARG A 56 -2.22 -0.89 21.75
N GLY A 57 -1.93 -1.86 20.89
CA GLY A 57 -2.90 -2.49 19.99
C GLY A 57 -3.09 -1.75 18.66
N VAL A 58 -2.30 -0.71 18.36
CA VAL A 58 -2.24 -0.14 17.01
C VAL A 58 -1.30 -0.99 16.14
N ARG A 59 -1.83 -1.47 15.02
CA ARG A 59 -1.12 -2.31 14.03
C ARG A 59 -0.67 -1.53 12.80
N ALA A 60 -1.37 -0.47 12.46
CA ALA A 60 -1.00 0.41 11.37
C ALA A 60 -1.54 1.81 11.63
N SER A 61 -0.79 2.82 11.20
CA SER A 61 -1.27 4.20 11.09
C SER A 61 -0.88 4.76 9.72
N LEU A 62 -1.80 5.45 9.06
CA LEU A 62 -1.60 5.98 7.71
C LEU A 62 -2.19 7.39 7.61
N VAL A 63 -1.54 8.24 6.82
CA VAL A 63 -2.12 9.46 6.27
C VAL A 63 -2.45 9.18 4.82
N VAL A 64 -3.69 9.45 4.44
CA VAL A 64 -4.27 9.08 3.15
C VAL A 64 -4.97 10.29 2.57
N ASP A 65 -4.91 10.51 1.26
CA ASP A 65 -5.77 11.48 0.60
C ASP A 65 -7.25 11.01 0.64
N GLU A 66 -8.15 11.91 1.01
CA GLU A 66 -9.56 11.57 1.21
C GLU A 66 -10.24 11.11 -0.10
N ASN A 67 -9.86 11.69 -1.23
CA ASN A 67 -10.54 11.56 -2.52
C ASN A 67 -10.11 10.30 -3.26
N ASP A 68 -8.80 10.10 -3.43
CA ASP A 68 -8.25 9.00 -4.22
C ASP A 68 -7.87 7.78 -3.38
N GLY A 69 -7.68 7.93 -2.07
CA GLY A 69 -7.28 6.85 -1.18
C GLY A 69 -5.79 6.48 -1.28
N ILE A 70 -4.95 7.36 -1.85
CA ILE A 70 -3.50 7.19 -1.96
C ILE A 70 -2.83 7.45 -0.61
N VAL A 71 -1.91 6.57 -0.24
CA VAL A 71 -1.09 6.72 0.97
C VAL A 71 -0.10 7.86 0.77
N VAL A 72 -0.21 8.89 1.62
CA VAL A 72 0.73 10.03 1.68
C VAL A 72 1.91 9.67 2.58
N ASP A 73 1.63 9.07 3.74
CA ASP A 73 2.64 8.57 4.68
C ASP A 73 2.06 7.42 5.50
N SER A 74 2.90 6.52 6.00
CA SER A 74 2.44 5.38 6.80
C SER A 74 3.48 4.82 7.75
N ASN A 75 2.97 4.22 8.83
CA ASN A 75 3.72 3.33 9.71
C ASN A 75 2.94 2.02 9.84
N LEU A 76 3.44 0.98 9.18
CA LEU A 76 2.81 -0.33 9.07
C LEU A 76 3.62 -1.37 9.85
N GLN A 77 2.95 -2.16 10.68
CA GLN A 77 3.53 -3.41 11.16
C GLN A 77 3.53 -4.46 10.03
N ILE A 78 4.43 -5.44 10.15
CA ILE A 78 4.66 -6.48 9.15
C ILE A 78 3.34 -7.21 8.81
N GLY A 79 3.09 -7.40 7.51
CA GLY A 79 1.97 -8.19 7.00
C GLY A 79 0.68 -7.40 6.70
N GLN A 80 0.70 -6.06 6.82
CA GLN A 80 -0.43 -5.22 6.42
C GLN A 80 -0.31 -4.73 4.98
N ASP A 81 -1.41 -4.84 4.23
CA ASP A 81 -1.57 -4.25 2.91
C ASP A 81 -2.06 -2.79 3.07
N GLY A 82 -1.11 -1.86 3.16
CA GLY A 82 -1.39 -0.44 3.43
C GLY A 82 -2.31 0.21 2.40
N ASP A 83 -2.11 -0.10 1.12
CA ASP A 83 -2.86 0.52 0.01
C ASP A 83 -4.33 0.09 0.03
N ARG A 84 -4.60 -1.20 0.29
CA ARG A 84 -5.98 -1.69 0.40
C ARG A 84 -6.71 -1.07 1.60
N VAL A 85 -6.02 -0.98 2.73
CA VAL A 85 -6.57 -0.36 3.95
C VAL A 85 -6.86 1.13 3.70
N ALA A 86 -5.93 1.84 3.07
CA ALA A 86 -6.06 3.25 2.75
C ALA A 86 -7.27 3.53 1.84
N ALA A 87 -7.36 2.82 0.71
CA ALA A 87 -8.46 2.97 -0.24
C ALA A 87 -9.83 2.65 0.39
N LEU A 88 -9.90 1.61 1.21
CA LEU A 88 -11.11 1.24 1.95
C LEU A 88 -11.51 2.33 2.95
N ALA A 89 -10.57 2.76 3.81
CA ALA A 89 -10.83 3.73 4.86
C ALA A 89 -11.25 5.08 4.29
N ALA A 90 -10.55 5.60 3.27
CA ALA A 90 -10.92 6.83 2.57
C ALA A 90 -12.33 6.71 1.97
N SER A 91 -12.62 5.61 1.27
CA SER A 91 -13.93 5.38 0.65
C SER A 91 -15.07 5.30 1.66
N LEU A 92 -14.87 4.72 2.84
CA LEU A 92 -15.86 4.67 3.90
C LEU A 92 -16.03 6.04 4.56
N TYR A 93 -14.93 6.69 4.90
CA TYR A 93 -14.95 8.00 5.54
C TYR A 93 -15.66 9.06 4.70
N ARG A 94 -15.40 9.11 3.39
CA ARG A 94 -16.15 9.95 2.46
C ARG A 94 -17.65 9.68 2.49
N LYS A 95 -18.04 8.42 2.46
CA LYS A 95 -19.46 8.03 2.53
C LYS A 95 -20.09 8.52 3.83
N ALA A 96 -19.44 8.37 4.97
CA ALA A 96 -19.98 8.92 6.22
C ALA A 96 -20.04 10.44 6.25
N ARG A 97 -19.07 11.16 5.69
CA ARG A 97 -19.17 12.63 5.57
C ARG A 97 -20.35 13.05 4.72
N LEU A 98 -20.57 12.38 3.58
CA LEU A 98 -21.73 12.62 2.72
C LEU A 98 -23.04 12.32 3.45
N SER A 99 -23.12 11.18 4.15
CA SER A 99 -24.31 10.81 4.94
C SER A 99 -24.58 11.79 6.08
N ALA A 100 -23.56 12.23 6.81
CA ALA A 100 -23.70 13.21 7.90
C ALA A 100 -24.24 14.56 7.37
N ARG A 101 -23.73 14.99 6.21
CA ARG A 101 -24.21 16.21 5.53
C ARG A 101 -25.66 16.05 5.09
N ALA A 102 -26.01 14.93 4.46
CA ALA A 102 -27.38 14.64 4.04
C ALA A 102 -28.36 14.60 5.22
N ALA A 103 -27.91 14.09 6.37
CA ALA A 103 -28.68 14.05 7.61
C ALA A 103 -28.73 15.39 8.37
N ARG A 104 -28.13 16.47 7.84
CA ARG A 104 -28.01 17.79 8.50
C ARG A 104 -27.30 17.76 9.86
N LEU A 105 -26.38 16.82 10.05
CA LEU A 105 -25.57 16.67 11.26
C LEU A 105 -24.18 17.35 11.13
N GLY A 106 -23.92 18.04 10.01
CA GLY A 106 -22.62 18.62 9.69
C GLY A 106 -21.71 17.63 8.96
N THR A 107 -20.42 17.61 9.31
CA THR A 107 -19.42 16.71 8.72
C THR A 107 -18.98 15.65 9.72
N ALA A 108 -18.76 14.42 9.26
CA ALA A 108 -18.19 13.37 10.10
C ALA A 108 -16.74 13.75 10.47
N THR A 109 -16.43 13.88 11.76
CA THR A 109 -15.08 14.19 12.26
C THR A 109 -14.29 12.93 12.60
N PHE A 110 -15.00 11.85 12.94
CA PHE A 110 -14.42 10.56 13.30
C PHE A 110 -15.35 9.44 12.85
N MET A 111 -14.78 8.35 12.35
CA MET A 111 -15.45 7.09 12.04
C MET A 111 -14.71 5.94 12.70
N GLN A 112 -15.48 4.93 13.14
CA GLN A 112 -14.96 3.62 13.51
C GLN A 112 -15.75 2.53 12.77
N LEU A 113 -15.02 1.58 12.19
CA LEU A 113 -15.53 0.30 11.73
C LEU A 113 -15.02 -0.78 12.68
N GLU A 114 -15.93 -1.54 13.27
CA GLU A 114 -15.62 -2.67 14.13
C GLU A 114 -15.84 -3.99 13.38
N ALA A 115 -14.86 -4.88 13.45
CA ALA A 115 -14.90 -6.21 12.87
C ALA A 115 -14.36 -7.23 13.88
N GLU A 116 -14.64 -8.51 13.65
CA GLU A 116 -14.24 -9.60 14.55
C GLU A 116 -12.73 -9.63 14.85
N ARG A 117 -11.91 -9.21 13.90
CA ARG A 117 -10.43 -9.32 13.95
C ARG A 117 -9.72 -7.98 14.13
N GLY A 118 -10.47 -6.91 14.36
CA GLY A 118 -9.88 -5.60 14.59
C GLY A 118 -10.82 -4.47 14.24
N ARG A 119 -10.25 -3.27 14.27
CA ARG A 119 -10.99 -2.03 14.10
C ARG A 119 -10.25 -1.13 13.13
N ILE A 120 -10.99 -0.42 12.30
CA ILE A 120 -10.46 0.66 11.46
C ILE A 120 -11.06 1.97 11.98
N CYS A 121 -10.20 2.90 12.36
CA CYS A 121 -10.59 4.24 12.76
C CYS A 121 -10.11 5.24 11.72
N ALA A 122 -10.92 6.25 11.43
CA ALA A 122 -10.59 7.30 10.47
C ALA A 122 -10.98 8.69 11.03
N ALA A 123 -10.10 9.67 10.88
CA ALA A 123 -10.35 11.07 11.22
C ALA A 123 -9.81 11.97 10.11
N GLY A 124 -10.62 12.90 9.61
CA GLY A 124 -10.27 13.74 8.46
C GLY A 124 -9.95 15.19 8.83
N HIS A 125 -9.01 15.78 8.11
CA HIS A 125 -8.62 17.19 8.17
C HIS A 125 -7.97 17.62 6.84
N ASN A 126 -8.32 18.79 6.30
CA ASN A 126 -7.73 19.37 5.07
C ASN A 126 -7.54 18.37 3.90
N ASP A 127 -8.60 17.65 3.53
CA ASP A 127 -8.59 16.62 2.47
C ASP A 127 -7.67 15.41 2.73
N LEU A 128 -7.09 15.33 3.93
CA LEU A 128 -6.36 14.16 4.43
C LEU A 128 -7.23 13.37 5.41
N VAL A 129 -6.98 12.07 5.45
CA VAL A 129 -7.59 11.13 6.39
C VAL A 129 -6.49 10.41 7.14
N LEU A 130 -6.49 10.58 8.46
CA LEU A 130 -5.69 9.81 9.38
C LEU A 130 -6.41 8.49 9.66
N VAL A 131 -5.77 7.38 9.32
CA VAL A 131 -6.31 6.03 9.44
C VAL A 131 -5.51 5.24 10.46
N VAL A 132 -6.20 4.50 11.32
CA VAL A 132 -5.59 3.56 12.28
C VAL A 132 -6.24 2.20 12.13
N VAL A 133 -5.42 1.16 12.02
CA VAL A 133 -5.87 -0.24 12.19
C VAL A 133 -5.45 -0.70 13.57
N ALA A 134 -6.41 -1.17 14.35
CA ALA A 134 -6.21 -1.59 15.73
C ALA A 134 -6.71 -3.01 15.98
N ASP A 135 -6.11 -3.66 16.98
CA ASP A 135 -6.57 -4.94 17.51
C ASP A 135 -7.94 -4.82 18.19
N PRO A 136 -8.71 -5.92 18.28
CA PRO A 136 -10.02 -5.93 18.96
C PRO A 136 -9.96 -5.42 20.41
N ALA A 137 -8.85 -5.69 21.10
CA ALA A 137 -8.65 -5.33 22.50
C ALA A 137 -8.03 -3.94 22.72
N ALA A 138 -7.82 -3.15 21.66
CA ALA A 138 -7.19 -1.83 21.76
C ALA A 138 -8.08 -0.81 22.49
N ASN A 139 -7.47 0.11 23.22
CA ASN A 139 -8.20 1.20 23.88
C ASN A 139 -8.61 2.27 22.86
N ILE A 140 -9.81 2.11 22.28
CA ILE A 140 -10.31 3.00 21.24
C ILE A 140 -10.60 4.41 21.75
N GLY A 141 -10.97 4.56 23.03
CA GLY A 141 -11.16 5.89 23.63
C GLY A 141 -9.87 6.71 23.56
N MET A 142 -8.75 6.11 23.96
CA MET A 142 -7.43 6.74 23.88
C MET A 142 -6.99 6.99 22.43
N ILE A 143 -7.14 5.99 21.56
CA ILE A 143 -6.80 6.12 20.13
C ILE A 143 -7.59 7.26 19.50
N ARG A 144 -8.89 7.40 19.80
CA ARG A 144 -9.73 8.47 19.27
C ARG A 144 -9.24 9.85 19.71
N VAL A 145 -8.87 10.02 20.99
CA VAL A 145 -8.33 11.30 21.50
C VAL A 145 -7.04 11.67 20.77
N GLU A 146 -6.11 10.73 20.66
CA GLU A 146 -4.84 10.96 19.96
C GLU A 146 -5.05 11.22 18.46
N MET A 147 -5.98 10.51 17.82
CA MET A 147 -6.30 10.74 16.41
C MET A 147 -6.89 12.12 16.17
N ILE A 148 -7.84 12.58 16.99
CA ILE A 148 -8.43 13.92 16.85
C ILE A 148 -7.36 15.00 17.03
N LYS A 149 -6.48 14.83 18.03
CA LYS A 149 -5.36 15.74 18.29
C LYS A 149 -4.36 15.75 17.13
N ALA A 150 -4.00 14.57 16.62
CA ALA A 150 -3.05 14.44 15.52
C ALA A 150 -3.61 14.95 14.19
N ALA A 151 -4.90 14.69 13.90
CA ALA A 151 -5.57 15.15 12.70
C ALA A 151 -5.63 16.69 12.64
N GLY A 152 -5.93 17.36 13.77
CA GLY A 152 -5.91 18.83 13.85
C GLY A 152 -4.53 19.47 13.72
N ALA A 153 -3.46 18.68 13.70
CA ALA A 153 -2.09 19.14 13.49
C ALA A 153 -1.56 18.80 12.08
N LEU A 154 -2.40 18.20 11.22
CA LEU A 154 -2.05 17.97 9.82
C LEU A 154 -2.00 19.33 9.09
N PRO A 155 -1.04 19.51 8.15
CA PRO A 155 -0.88 20.73 7.37
C PRO A 155 -2.07 21.05 6.45
#